data_AF-K1RDB9-F1
#
_entry.id   AF-K1RDB9-F1
#
_cell.length_a   1.000
_cell.length_b   1.000
_cell.length_c   1.000
_cell.angle_alpha   90.00
_cell.angle_beta   90.00
_cell.angle_gamma   90.00
#
_symmetry.space_group_name_H-M   'P 1'
#
loop_
_entity.id
_entity.type
_entity.pdbx_description
1 polymer ?
#
loop_
_entity_poly.entity_id
_entity_poly.type
_entity_poly.pdbx_seq_one_letter_code
_entity_poly.pdbx_strand_id
1 'polypeptide(L)'
;MLAMLNKHKGIKKKEWGVKHSGDRMDDRKRIGHHLIDVSIEDIPTEVTNLFFILSAWNAPTISRYPNPSLSFYEKSTPEANLCSTTFTHASDYSAVIMCSLSRTRNGWVVYENGQTSNGNAKDYNPIKQTVQKLIQEGF
;
A
#
# COMPACT_ATOMS: atom_id res chain seq x y z
N MET A 1 49.19 -22.99 0.10
CA MET A 1 48.55 -22.04 1.03
C MET A 1 47.31 -21.48 0.34
N LEU A 2 46.19 -21.43 1.08
CA LEU A 2 44.80 -21.06 0.74
C LEU A 2 44.65 -19.84 -0.21
N ALA A 3 43.56 -19.61 -0.95
CA ALA A 3 42.15 -19.78 -0.55
C ALA A 3 41.18 -19.93 -1.74
N MET A 4 40.13 -20.73 -1.49
CA MET A 4 38.85 -20.74 -2.21
C MET A 4 38.10 -19.42 -1.99
N LEU A 5 37.47 -18.88 -3.03
CA LEU A 5 36.43 -17.85 -2.88
C LEU A 5 35.08 -18.44 -3.31
N ASN A 6 34.28 -18.78 -2.30
CA ASN A 6 32.87 -19.16 -2.46
C ASN A 6 32.11 -18.04 -3.17
N LYS A 7 31.71 -18.27 -4.42
CA LYS A 7 30.61 -17.51 -5.03
C LYS A 7 29.34 -17.92 -4.30
N HIS A 8 29.00 -17.17 -3.25
CA HIS A 8 27.63 -17.13 -2.76
C HIS A 8 26.74 -16.70 -3.93
N LYS A 9 26.03 -17.66 -4.54
CA LYS A 9 24.86 -17.37 -5.38
C LYS A 9 23.94 -16.54 -4.50
N GLY A 10 23.82 -15.25 -4.82
CA GLY A 10 22.97 -14.33 -4.09
C GLY A 10 21.59 -14.96 -3.97
N ILE A 11 21.15 -15.18 -2.73
CA ILE A 11 19.77 -15.52 -2.43
C ILE A 11 18.97 -14.33 -2.96
N LYS A 12 18.28 -14.50 -4.10
CA LYS A 12 17.30 -13.51 -4.54
C LYS A 12 16.30 -13.38 -3.40
N LYS A 13 16.27 -12.22 -2.76
CA LYS A 13 15.25 -11.86 -1.78
C LYS A 13 13.91 -12.21 -2.43
N LYS A 14 13.11 -13.08 -1.80
CA LYS A 14 11.79 -13.45 -2.31
C LYS A 14 10.96 -12.17 -2.36
N GLU A 15 10.82 -11.59 -3.55
CA GLU A 15 9.90 -10.50 -3.80
C GLU A 15 8.52 -11.14 -3.80
N TRP A 16 7.81 -11.01 -2.68
CA TRP A 16 6.40 -11.36 -2.60
C TRP A 16 5.65 -10.54 -3.64
N GLY A 17 4.48 -11.01 -4.08
CA GLY A 17 3.72 -10.47 -5.22
C GLY A 17 3.37 -8.98 -5.24
N VAL A 18 3.91 -8.14 -4.35
CA VAL A 18 3.73 -6.69 -4.33
C VAL A 18 5.02 -5.99 -4.77
N LYS A 19 4.94 -5.16 -5.82
CA LYS A 19 6.03 -4.32 -6.30
C LYS A 19 5.62 -2.85 -6.25
N HIS A 20 6.48 -2.01 -5.69
CA HIS A 20 6.26 -0.57 -5.59
C HIS A 20 7.20 0.17 -6.56
N SER A 21 6.71 1.15 -7.31
CA SER A 21 7.49 1.88 -8.31
C SER A 21 8.60 2.77 -7.75
N GLY A 22 8.54 3.05 -6.45
CA GLY A 22 9.17 4.22 -5.84
C GLY A 22 8.36 5.48 -6.13
N ASP A 23 8.85 6.60 -5.61
CA ASP A 23 8.20 7.90 -5.72
C ASP A 23 8.44 8.46 -7.13
N ARG A 24 7.37 8.70 -7.89
CA ARG A 24 7.45 9.31 -9.22
C ARG A 24 7.00 10.76 -9.13
N MET A 25 7.98 11.66 -9.03
CA MET A 25 7.75 13.09 -8.83
C MET A 25 7.92 13.87 -10.13
N ASP A 26 6.99 14.79 -10.41
CA ASP A 26 7.14 15.87 -11.39
C ASP A 26 7.12 17.21 -10.64
N ASP A 27 8.30 17.72 -10.32
CA ASP A 27 8.48 18.93 -9.52
C ASP A 27 7.95 20.19 -10.22
N ARG A 28 7.97 20.23 -11.56
CA ARG A 28 7.48 21.38 -12.33
C ARG A 28 5.98 21.52 -12.20
N LYS A 29 5.26 20.39 -12.28
CA LYS A 29 3.80 20.36 -12.10
C LYS A 29 3.39 20.21 -10.64
N ARG A 30 4.35 19.95 -9.74
CA ARG A 30 4.13 19.66 -8.31
C ARG A 30 3.16 18.49 -8.10
N ILE A 31 3.32 17.43 -8.88
CA ILE A 31 2.54 16.20 -8.77
C ILE A 31 3.45 15.02 -8.42
N GLY A 32 2.91 14.06 -7.69
CA GLY A 32 3.60 12.84 -7.30
C GLY A 32 2.69 11.64 -7.48
N HIS A 33 3.24 10.54 -7.97
CA HIS A 33 2.51 9.29 -8.19
C HIS A 33 3.31 8.10 -7.67
N HIS A 34 2.58 7.12 -7.15
CA HIS A 34 3.11 5.83 -6.75
C HIS A 34 2.29 4.76 -7.47
N LEU A 35 2.96 3.78 -8.04
CA LEU A 35 2.31 2.61 -8.63
C LEU A 35 2.69 1.38 -7.80
N ILE A 36 1.66 0.61 -7.43
CA ILE A 36 1.82 -0.65 -6.71
C ILE A 36 1.23 -1.75 -7.58
N ASP A 37 2.08 -2.60 -8.14
CA ASP A 37 1.66 -3.78 -8.88
C ASP A 37 1.51 -4.96 -7.91
N VAL A 38 0.35 -5.61 -7.94
CA VAL A 38 0.07 -6.81 -7.13
C VAL A 38 -0.19 -8.01 -8.05
N SER A 39 0.70 -9.00 -8.00
CA SER A 39 0.54 -10.33 -8.57
C SER A 39 -0.12 -11.23 -7.54
N ILE A 40 -1.43 -11.40 -7.67
CA ILE A 40 -2.26 -12.18 -6.74
C ILE A 40 -1.82 -13.65 -6.65
N GLU A 41 -1.35 -14.22 -7.76
CA GLU A 41 -0.84 -15.60 -7.83
C GLU A 41 0.43 -15.80 -6.99
N ASP A 42 1.22 -14.74 -6.82
CA ASP A 42 2.45 -14.74 -6.02
C ASP A 42 2.20 -14.37 -4.55
N ILE A 43 0.95 -14.11 -4.15
CA ILE A 43 0.58 -13.85 -2.76
C ILE A 43 0.37 -15.18 -2.02
N PRO A 44 1.09 -15.41 -0.90
CA PRO A 44 0.98 -16.66 -0.14
C PRO A 44 -0.43 -16.92 0.37
N THR A 45 -0.75 -18.20 0.56
CA THR A 45 -2.06 -18.63 1.04
C THR A 45 -2.36 -18.16 2.46
N GLU A 46 -1.34 -17.96 3.29
CA GLU A 46 -1.46 -17.44 4.66
C GLU A 46 -1.73 -15.92 4.70
N VAL A 47 -1.49 -15.20 3.61
CA VAL A 47 -1.81 -13.77 3.51
C VAL A 47 -3.26 -13.64 3.06
N THR A 48 -4.09 -13.17 3.98
CA THR A 48 -5.53 -12.97 3.75
C THR A 48 -5.85 -11.55 3.30
N ASN A 49 -5.08 -10.56 3.73
CA ASN A 49 -5.39 -9.14 3.52
C ASN A 49 -4.15 -8.36 3.11
N LEU A 50 -4.31 -7.41 2.20
CA LEU A 50 -3.33 -6.38 1.85
C LEU A 50 -3.98 -5.03 2.07
N PHE A 51 -3.37 -4.17 2.89
CA PHE A 51 -3.87 -2.82 3.16
C PHE A 51 -3.00 -1.79 2.43
N PHE A 52 -3.66 -0.86 1.73
CA PHE A 52 -3.02 0.22 1.00
C PHE A 52 -3.21 1.52 1.77
N ILE A 53 -2.09 2.14 2.17
CA ILE A 53 -2.09 3.19 3.18
C ILE A 53 -1.28 4.37 2.66
N LEU A 54 -1.87 5.56 2.74
CA LEU A 54 -1.15 6.81 2.54
C LEU A 54 -0.77 7.38 3.92
N SER A 55 0.50 7.74 4.10
CA SER A 55 0.97 8.34 5.35
C SER A 55 1.96 9.48 5.11
N ALA A 56 2.02 10.41 6.04
CA ALA A 56 3.00 11.48 6.05
C ALA A 56 4.40 10.92 6.34
N TRP A 57 5.43 11.46 5.68
CA TRP A 57 6.82 11.11 5.99
C TRP A 57 7.51 12.18 6.83
N ASN A 58 7.53 13.42 6.34
CA ASN A 58 8.13 14.56 7.02
C ASN A 58 7.16 15.73 7.15
N ALA A 59 5.92 15.41 7.47
CA ALA A 59 4.83 16.36 7.70
C ALA A 59 4.00 15.90 8.91
N PRO A 60 3.35 16.82 9.64
CA PRO A 60 2.49 16.46 10.75
C PRO A 60 1.22 15.74 10.30
N THR A 61 0.72 16.05 9.10
CA THR A 61 -0.49 15.45 8.52
C THR A 61 -0.33 15.25 7.01
N ILE A 62 -1.22 14.47 6.41
CA ILE A 62 -1.25 14.25 4.96
C ILE A 62 -1.78 15.45 4.17
N SER A 63 -2.23 16.53 4.83
CA SER A 63 -2.64 17.80 4.19
C SER A 63 -1.60 18.39 3.22
N ARG A 64 -0.32 18.03 3.39
CA ARG A 64 0.78 18.47 2.51
C ARG A 64 0.71 17.84 1.12
N TYR A 65 -0.09 16.80 0.93
CA TYR A 65 -0.34 16.16 -0.36
C TYR A 65 -1.75 16.57 -0.81
N PRO A 66 -1.88 17.64 -1.62
CA PRO A 66 -3.20 18.12 -2.02
C PRO A 66 -3.91 17.10 -2.90
N ASN A 67 -5.21 16.89 -2.64
CA ASN A 67 -6.08 15.98 -3.39
C ASN A 67 -5.54 14.54 -3.48
N PRO A 68 -5.26 13.86 -2.35
CA PRO A 68 -4.81 12.48 -2.40
C PRO A 68 -5.94 11.60 -2.95
N SER A 69 -5.60 10.81 -3.98
CA SER A 69 -6.52 9.91 -4.66
C SER A 69 -5.91 8.53 -4.84
N LEU A 70 -6.74 7.51 -4.78
CA LEU A 70 -6.39 6.15 -5.16
C LEU A 70 -7.24 5.73 -6.36
N SER A 71 -6.62 5.07 -7.33
CA SER A 71 -7.30 4.28 -8.34
C SER A 71 -6.78 2.86 -8.27
N PHE A 72 -7.69 1.90 -8.09
CA PHE A 72 -7.40 0.48 -8.02
C PHE A 72 -8.10 -0.20 -9.20
N TYR A 73 -7.37 -0.94 -10.02
CA TYR A 73 -7.92 -1.58 -11.22
C TYR A 73 -7.19 -2.87 -11.54
N GLU A 74 -7.85 -3.73 -12.31
CA GLU A 74 -7.19 -4.91 -12.86
C GLU A 74 -6.34 -4.51 -14.07
N LYS A 75 -5.07 -4.92 -14.09
CA LYS A 75 -4.13 -4.52 -15.15
C LYS A 75 -4.54 -4.99 -16.55
N SER A 76 -5.25 -6.13 -16.65
CA SER A 76 -5.81 -6.66 -17.89
C SER A 76 -6.96 -5.81 -18.43
N THR A 77 -7.65 -5.10 -17.53
CA THR A 77 -8.88 -4.36 -17.81
C THR A 77 -8.87 -3.01 -17.07
N PRO A 78 -7.95 -2.09 -17.43
CA PRO A 78 -7.72 -0.86 -16.67
C PRO A 78 -8.93 0.09 -16.62
N GLU A 79 -9.86 -0.04 -17.57
CA GLU A 79 -11.12 0.72 -17.59
C GLU A 79 -12.11 0.24 -16.51
N ALA A 80 -11.95 -1.01 -16.01
CA ALA A 80 -12.71 -1.55 -14.89
C ALA A 80 -12.07 -1.09 -13.58
N ASN A 81 -12.39 0.15 -13.18
CA ASN A 81 -11.96 0.71 -11.92
C ASN A 81 -12.67 -0.01 -10.76
N LEU A 82 -11.91 -0.70 -9.93
CA LEU A 82 -12.39 -1.49 -8.79
C LEU A 82 -12.59 -0.62 -7.54
N CYS A 83 -11.90 0.51 -7.44
CA CYS A 83 -12.01 1.47 -6.34
C CYS A 83 -11.41 2.81 -6.77
N SER A 84 -12.18 3.88 -6.62
CA SER A 84 -11.72 5.24 -6.92
C SER A 84 -12.24 6.20 -5.87
N THR A 85 -11.34 6.77 -5.09
CA THR A 85 -11.76 7.65 -4.00
C THR A 85 -10.72 8.73 -3.72
N THR A 86 -11.20 9.80 -3.09
CA THR A 86 -10.40 10.95 -2.66
C THR A 86 -10.48 11.07 -1.16
N PHE A 87 -9.37 11.42 -0.50
CA PHE A 87 -9.29 11.41 0.96
C PHE A 87 -9.13 12.81 1.57
N THR A 88 -9.88 13.79 1.05
CA THR A 88 -9.82 15.18 1.55
C THR A 88 -10.20 15.30 3.03
N HIS A 89 -11.11 14.44 3.51
CA HIS A 89 -11.52 14.34 4.93
C HIS A 89 -10.40 13.89 5.87
N ALA A 90 -9.35 13.26 5.35
CA ALA A 90 -8.25 12.73 6.16
C ALA A 90 -7.09 13.75 6.32
N SER A 91 -7.25 14.96 5.80
CA SER A 91 -6.19 16.00 5.77
C SER A 91 -5.64 16.38 7.15
N ASP A 92 -6.43 16.26 8.22
CA ASP A 92 -6.00 16.53 9.60
C ASP A 92 -5.23 15.38 10.26
N TYR A 93 -5.11 14.23 9.59
CA TYR A 93 -4.49 13.03 10.12
C TYR A 93 -3.14 12.71 9.46
N SER A 94 -2.31 11.97 10.18
CA SER A 94 -0.98 11.57 9.73
C SER A 94 -1.02 10.43 8.70
N ALA A 95 -2.09 9.65 8.67
CA ALA A 95 -2.30 8.58 7.71
C ALA A 95 -3.78 8.27 7.47
N VAL A 96 -4.04 7.64 6.32
CA VAL A 96 -5.34 7.08 5.95
C VAL A 96 -5.15 5.70 5.33
N ILE A 97 -5.94 4.73 5.82
CA ILE A 97 -6.07 3.41 5.21
C ILE A 97 -7.04 3.60 4.05
N MET A 98 -6.51 3.57 2.83
CA MET A 98 -7.25 3.93 1.63
C MET A 98 -8.22 2.82 1.23
N CYS A 99 -7.69 1.63 1.01
CA CYS A 99 -8.45 0.42 0.74
C CYS A 99 -7.74 -0.83 1.27
N SER A 100 -8.45 -1.95 1.26
CA SER A 100 -7.91 -3.29 1.43
C SER A 100 -8.26 -4.18 0.25
N LEU A 101 -7.37 -5.12 -0.04
CA LEU A 101 -7.67 -6.33 -0.79
C LEU A 101 -7.80 -7.46 0.23
N SER A 102 -8.92 -8.16 0.22
CA SER A 102 -9.19 -9.24 1.18
C SER A 102 -9.62 -10.51 0.47
N ARG A 103 -9.00 -11.63 0.87
CA ARG A 103 -9.18 -12.94 0.25
C ARG A 103 -10.49 -13.57 0.75
N THR A 104 -11.29 -14.04 -0.20
CA THR A 104 -12.55 -14.75 0.04
C THR A 104 -12.50 -16.15 -0.59
N ARG A 105 -13.57 -16.93 -0.42
CA ARG A 105 -13.70 -18.25 -1.10
C ARG A 105 -13.71 -18.13 -2.62
N ASN A 106 -14.13 -16.99 -3.16
CA ASN A 106 -14.36 -16.78 -4.59
C ASN A 106 -13.26 -15.93 -5.25
N GLY A 107 -12.18 -15.62 -4.53
CA GLY A 107 -11.12 -14.73 -5.01
C GLY A 107 -10.92 -13.53 -4.09
N TRP A 108 -10.30 -12.47 -4.61
CA TRP A 108 -10.01 -11.26 -3.85
C TRP A 108 -11.07 -10.20 -4.08
N VAL A 109 -11.43 -9.49 -3.01
CA VAL A 109 -12.40 -8.38 -3.03
C VAL A 109 -11.68 -7.11 -2.56
N VAL A 110 -11.96 -5.99 -3.22
CA VAL A 110 -11.47 -4.67 -2.81
C VAL A 110 -12.51 -4.02 -1.90
N TYR A 111 -12.07 -3.51 -0.74
CA TYR A 111 -12.89 -2.73 0.16
C TYR A 111 -12.33 -1.32 0.30
N GLU A 112 -13.16 -0.30 0.07
CA GLU A 112 -12.81 1.07 0.43
C GLU A 112 -12.93 1.25 1.94
N ASN A 113 -11.91 1.78 2.61
CA ASN A 113 -11.93 1.97 4.06
C ASN A 113 -12.06 3.44 4.44
N GLY A 114 -11.15 4.30 3.95
CA GLY A 114 -11.09 5.72 4.31
C GLY A 114 -10.78 6.00 5.79
N GLN A 115 -10.39 4.98 6.56
CA GLN A 115 -10.16 5.06 7.99
C GLN A 115 -8.87 5.83 8.29
N THR A 116 -8.94 6.82 9.18
CA THR A 116 -7.79 7.65 9.55
C THR A 116 -6.96 7.05 10.69
N SER A 117 -5.69 7.43 10.75
CA SER A 117 -4.75 7.02 11.81
C SER A 117 -3.76 8.13 12.16
N ASN A 118 -3.32 8.15 13.41
CA ASN A 118 -2.32 9.10 13.92
C ASN A 118 -0.87 8.64 13.66
N GLY A 119 -0.66 7.44 13.11
CA GLY A 119 0.66 6.93 12.76
C GLY A 119 1.18 7.51 11.44
N ASN A 120 2.46 7.30 11.16
CA ASN A 120 3.13 7.85 9.98
C ASN A 120 4.29 6.94 9.53
N ALA A 121 5.02 7.35 8.49
CA ALA A 121 6.13 6.56 7.95
C ALA A 121 7.34 6.40 8.91
N LYS A 122 7.36 7.10 10.05
CA LYS A 122 8.36 6.96 11.12
C LYS A 122 7.82 6.20 12.33
N ASP A 123 6.51 6.23 12.58
CA ASP A 123 5.83 5.45 13.62
C ASP A 123 4.58 4.72 13.08
N TYR A 124 4.78 3.43 12.78
CA TYR A 124 3.74 2.56 12.24
C TYR A 124 2.80 1.98 13.31
N ASN A 125 3.08 2.15 14.60
CA ASN A 125 2.30 1.45 15.63
C ASN A 125 0.81 1.83 15.61
N PRO A 126 0.42 3.11 15.51
CA PRO A 126 -0.99 3.46 15.40
C PRO A 126 -1.63 2.93 14.11
N ILE A 127 -0.87 2.90 12.99
CA ILE A 127 -1.35 2.33 11.72
C ILE A 127 -1.66 0.84 11.89
N LYS A 128 -0.75 0.08 12.54
CA LYS A 128 -0.96 -1.35 12.81
C LYS A 128 -2.18 -1.59 13.68
N GLN A 129 -2.40 -0.77 14.71
CA GLN A 129 -3.58 -0.87 15.57
C GLN A 129 -4.86 -0.59 14.78
N THR A 130 -4.86 0.43 13.92
CA THR A 130 -6.00 0.72 13.02
C THR A 130 -6.29 -0.46 12.10
N VAL A 131 -5.27 -1.04 11.47
CA VAL A 131 -5.41 -2.23 10.59
C VAL A 131 -5.94 -3.44 11.37
N GLN A 132 -5.43 -3.70 12.57
CA GLN A 132 -5.91 -4.81 13.41
C GLN A 132 -7.40 -4.66 13.75
N LYS A 133 -7.85 -3.44 14.04
CA LYS A 133 -9.27 -3.16 14.29
C LYS A 133 -10.12 -3.45 13.05
N LEU A 134 -9.69 -2.99 11.87
CA LEU A 134 -10.38 -3.26 10.61
C LEU A 134 -10.53 -4.77 10.33
N ILE A 135 -9.46 -5.54 10.57
CA ILE A 135 -9.49 -7.01 10.44
C ILE A 135 -10.51 -7.62 11.40
N GLN A 136 -10.60 -7.13 12.64
CA GLN A 136 -11.57 -7.61 13.64
C GLN A 136 -13.01 -7.26 13.25
N GLU A 137 -13.21 -6.16 12.54
CA GLU A 137 -14.52 -5.70 12.03
C GLU A 137 -14.94 -6.41 10.73
N GLY A 138 -14.06 -7.24 10.15
CA GLY A 138 -14.35 -8.05 8.97
C GLY A 138 -13.91 -7.45 7.63
N PHE A 139 -12.99 -6.48 7.65
CA PHE A 139 -12.36 -5.90 6.46
C PHE A 139 -11.00 -6.53 6.13
#